data_AF-A0A9E0Y860-F1
#
_entry.id   AF-A0A9E0Y860-F1
#
_cell.length_a   1.000
_cell.length_b   1.000
_cell.length_c   1.000
_cell.angle_alpha   90.00
_cell.angle_beta   90.00
_cell.angle_gamma   90.00
#
_symmetry.space_group_name_H-M   'P 1'
#
loop_
_entity.id
_entity.type
_entity.pdbx_description
1 polymer ?
#
loop_
_entity_poly.entity_id
_entity_poly.type
_entity_poly.pdbx_seq_one_letter_code
_entity_poly.pdbx_strand_id
1 'polypeptide(L)'
;MSNQVTVSDIFRRALEIRKANPSADVKSVKSQLVSEFSGKPFPSVAQLTIPEYDNITPEEDWTAGLPVVLRGIQTEDWAEIAHGIMISLEQVENYPKQSGREDDPAKEWRNRQTGIAGANEKNLNKWMPEDLMNLAKRSAKQ
;
A
#
# COMPACT_ATOMS: atom_id res chain seq x y z
N MET A 1 -2.92 -19.93 10.90
CA MET A 1 -2.30 -18.69 10.38
C MET A 1 -1.23 -19.14 9.39
N SER A 2 -1.46 -19.00 8.10
CA SER A 2 -0.49 -19.41 7.07
C SER A 2 0.78 -18.56 7.21
N ASN A 3 1.91 -19.19 7.48
CA ASN A 3 3.24 -18.56 7.64
C ASN A 3 3.82 -18.05 6.30
N GLN A 4 2.95 -17.82 5.31
CA GLN A 4 3.31 -17.51 3.93
C GLN A 4 3.39 -15.99 3.79
N VAL A 5 4.53 -15.53 3.28
CA VAL A 5 4.79 -14.11 3.04
C VAL A 5 3.89 -13.61 1.92
N THR A 6 3.20 -12.49 2.13
CA THR A 6 2.36 -11.87 1.09
C THR A 6 3.15 -10.88 0.25
N VAL A 7 2.63 -10.57 -0.94
CA VAL A 7 3.21 -9.54 -1.84
C VAL A 7 3.22 -8.17 -1.14
N SER A 8 2.19 -7.86 -0.37
CA SER A 8 2.08 -6.62 0.41
C SER A 8 3.16 -6.54 1.50
N ASP A 9 3.52 -7.66 2.14
CA ASP A 9 4.60 -7.68 3.15
C ASP A 9 5.98 -7.41 2.53
N ILE A 10 6.24 -8.00 1.35
CA ILE A 10 7.50 -7.76 0.61
C ILE A 10 7.57 -6.29 0.18
N PHE A 11 6.45 -5.72 -0.26
CA PHE A 11 6.37 -4.30 -0.64
C PHE A 11 6.62 -3.37 0.55
N ARG A 12 6.01 -3.63 1.72
CA ARG A 12 6.27 -2.89 2.96
C ARG A 12 7.74 -2.97 3.34
N ARG A 13 8.35 -4.14 3.22
CA ARG A 13 9.78 -4.31 3.51
C ARG A 13 10.67 -3.51 2.56
N ALA A 14 10.33 -3.49 1.28
CA ALA A 14 11.03 -2.67 0.28
C ALA A 14 10.96 -1.17 0.64
N LEU A 15 9.80 -0.68 1.07
CA LEU A 15 9.62 0.69 1.56
C LEU A 15 10.46 1.00 2.80
N GLU A 16 10.53 0.08 3.77
CA GLU A 16 11.35 0.26 4.97
C GLU A 16 12.84 0.41 4.63
N ILE A 17 13.36 -0.44 3.74
CA ILE A 17 14.76 -0.38 3.29
C ILE A 17 15.04 0.96 2.62
N ARG A 18 14.11 1.43 1.78
CA ARG A 18 14.26 2.70 1.04
C ARG A 18 14.07 3.93 1.92
N LYS A 19 13.22 3.86 2.95
CA LYS A 19 13.12 4.90 4.00
C LYS A 19 14.39 4.98 4.86
N ALA A 20 14.98 3.83 5.19
CA ALA A 20 16.22 3.78 5.95
C ALA A 20 17.40 4.33 5.13
N ASN A 21 17.43 4.06 3.82
CA ASN A 21 18.45 4.55 2.91
C ASN A 21 17.84 5.13 1.62
N PRO A 22 17.44 6.42 1.61
CA PRO A 22 16.79 7.06 0.46
C PRO A 22 17.66 7.16 -0.79
N SER A 23 18.98 7.07 -0.64
CA SER A 23 19.96 7.08 -1.74
C SER A 23 20.43 5.68 -2.15
N ALA A 24 19.83 4.61 -1.61
CA ALA A 24 20.17 3.25 -1.99
C ALA A 24 19.85 2.99 -3.47
N ASP A 25 20.81 2.42 -4.19
CA ASP A 25 20.61 1.98 -5.56
C ASP A 25 19.55 0.87 -5.63
N VAL A 26 18.77 0.85 -6.70
CA VAL A 26 17.67 -0.11 -6.92
C VAL A 26 18.19 -1.55 -6.83
N LYS A 27 19.43 -1.79 -7.28
CA LYS A 27 20.07 -3.11 -7.24
C LYS A 27 20.41 -3.56 -5.82
N SER A 28 20.77 -2.64 -4.92
CA SER A 28 21.11 -3.00 -3.54
C SER A 28 19.87 -3.40 -2.76
N VAL A 29 18.77 -2.64 -2.91
CA VAL A 29 17.47 -2.96 -2.32
C VAL A 29 16.96 -4.30 -2.84
N LYS A 30 17.02 -4.54 -4.16
CA LYS A 30 16.68 -5.83 -4.75
C LYS A 30 17.49 -6.97 -4.14
N SER A 31 18.81 -6.81 -4.03
CA SER A 31 19.70 -7.87 -3.51
C SER A 31 19.40 -8.19 -2.04
N GLN A 32 19.07 -7.17 -1.24
CA GLN A 32 18.67 -7.33 0.15
C GLN A 32 17.31 -8.04 0.29
N LEU A 33 16.33 -7.70 -0.54
CA LEU A 33 15.05 -8.41 -0.55
C LEU A 33 15.23 -9.88 -0.95
N VAL A 34 16.02 -10.15 -1.99
CA VAL A 34 16.31 -11.53 -2.39
C VAL A 34 16.97 -12.29 -1.25
N SER A 35 17.96 -11.73 -0.56
CA SER A 35 18.63 -12.44 0.55
C SER A 35 17.72 -12.67 1.77
N GLU A 36 16.84 -11.72 2.11
CA GLU A 36 15.90 -11.84 3.24
C GLU A 36 14.75 -12.82 3.00
N PHE A 37 14.33 -12.98 1.75
CA PHE A 37 13.19 -13.83 1.37
C PHE A 37 13.60 -15.13 0.67
N SER A 38 14.83 -15.24 0.16
CA SER A 38 15.37 -16.50 -0.39
C SER A 38 15.37 -17.56 0.70
N GLY A 39 14.62 -18.65 0.47
CA GLY A 39 14.42 -19.74 1.43
C GLY A 39 13.08 -19.72 2.15
N LYS A 40 12.25 -18.70 1.96
CA LYS A 40 10.84 -18.70 2.37
C LYS A 40 9.96 -19.28 1.25
N PRO A 41 8.78 -19.84 1.58
CA PRO A 41 7.82 -20.23 0.56
C PRO A 41 7.38 -19.02 -0.26
N PHE A 42 7.21 -19.23 -1.58
CA PHE A 42 6.76 -18.17 -2.49
C PHE A 42 5.38 -17.63 -2.09
N PRO A 43 5.08 -16.36 -2.39
CA PRO A 43 3.76 -15.77 -2.15
C PRO A 43 2.68 -16.51 -2.95
N SER A 44 1.47 -16.53 -2.42
CA SER A 44 0.32 -17.08 -3.15
C SER A 44 -0.17 -16.10 -4.20
N VAL A 45 -0.49 -16.61 -5.40
CA VAL A 45 -1.13 -15.83 -6.46
C VAL A 45 -2.49 -15.26 -6.01
N ALA A 46 -3.17 -15.93 -5.07
CA ALA A 46 -4.44 -15.45 -4.50
C ALA A 46 -4.31 -14.13 -3.72
N GLN A 47 -3.09 -13.73 -3.35
CA GLN A 47 -2.79 -12.52 -2.58
C GLN A 47 -1.86 -11.57 -3.35
N LEU A 48 -1.91 -11.58 -4.69
CA LEU A 48 -1.16 -10.68 -5.57
C LEU A 48 -1.79 -9.27 -5.59
N THR A 49 -1.76 -8.56 -4.46
CA THR A 49 -2.33 -7.21 -4.34
C THR A 49 -1.53 -6.36 -3.36
N ILE A 50 -1.67 -5.03 -3.43
CA ILE A 50 -1.11 -4.08 -2.46
C ILE A 50 -2.26 -3.15 -2.00
N PRO A 51 -3.19 -3.68 -1.19
CA PRO A 51 -4.45 -3.00 -0.90
C PRO A 51 -4.27 -1.70 -0.12
N GLU A 52 -3.14 -1.53 0.57
CA GLU A 52 -2.85 -0.32 1.34
C GLU A 52 -2.66 0.91 0.45
N TYR A 53 -2.29 0.73 -0.82
CA TYR A 53 -1.96 1.81 -1.74
C TYR A 53 -3.09 2.17 -2.71
N ASP A 54 -4.19 1.40 -2.73
CA ASP A 54 -5.37 1.66 -3.58
C ASP A 54 -6.03 3.03 -3.32
N ASN A 55 -5.92 3.53 -2.09
CA ASN A 55 -6.46 4.85 -1.72
C ASN A 55 -5.42 5.97 -1.77
N ILE A 56 -4.16 5.68 -2.11
CA ILE A 56 -3.05 6.64 -2.04
C ILE A 56 -2.56 6.99 -3.44
N THR A 57 -2.34 5.99 -4.27
CA THR A 57 -1.86 6.14 -5.66
C THR A 57 -2.86 5.48 -6.61
N PRO A 58 -2.96 5.95 -7.87
CA PRO A 58 -3.75 5.28 -8.91
C PRO A 58 -3.42 3.80 -8.99
N GLU A 59 -4.42 3.01 -9.36
CA GLU A 59 -4.29 1.56 -9.53
C GLU A 59 -3.14 1.18 -10.47
N GLU A 60 -2.98 1.94 -11.56
CA GLU A 60 -1.93 1.73 -12.57
C GLU A 60 -0.51 1.77 -11.98
N ASP A 61 -0.26 2.62 -10.97
CA ASP A 61 1.08 2.81 -10.43
C ASP A 61 1.48 1.69 -9.46
N TRP A 62 0.60 1.33 -8.52
CA TRP A 62 0.93 0.27 -7.55
C TRP A 62 0.82 -1.14 -8.17
N THR A 63 0.00 -1.31 -9.22
CA THR A 63 -0.11 -2.60 -9.94
C THR A 63 0.96 -2.80 -11.01
N ALA A 64 1.72 -1.77 -11.41
CA ALA A 64 2.68 -1.81 -12.52
C ALA A 64 3.66 -3.00 -12.46
N GLY A 65 4.13 -3.35 -11.27
CA GLY A 65 5.06 -4.44 -11.03
C GLY A 65 4.42 -5.81 -10.80
N LEU A 66 3.10 -5.90 -10.57
CA LEU A 66 2.41 -7.15 -10.23
C LEU A 66 2.46 -8.22 -11.34
N PRO A 67 2.41 -7.89 -12.64
CA PRO A 67 2.61 -8.89 -13.69
C PRO A 67 3.99 -9.55 -13.64
N VAL A 68 5.02 -8.80 -13.25
CA VAL A 68 6.39 -9.33 -13.08
C VAL A 68 6.46 -10.18 -11.82
N VAL A 69 5.82 -9.76 -10.73
CA VAL A 69 5.70 -10.57 -9.51
C VAL A 69 4.96 -11.89 -9.80
N LEU A 70 3.86 -11.86 -10.54
CA LEU A 70 3.12 -13.05 -10.95
C LEU A 70 4.02 -14.02 -11.72
N ARG A 71 4.77 -13.50 -12.69
CA ARG A 71 5.72 -14.30 -13.47
C ARG A 71 6.76 -14.94 -12.55
N GLY A 72 7.35 -14.17 -11.63
CA GLY A 72 8.31 -14.68 -10.65
C GLY A 72 7.73 -15.73 -9.70
N ILE A 73 6.45 -15.64 -9.33
CA ILE A 73 5.76 -16.68 -8.55
C ILE A 73 5.59 -17.95 -9.38
N GLN A 74 5.24 -17.83 -10.66
CA GLN A 74 5.05 -18.97 -11.57
C GLN A 74 6.37 -19.65 -11.95
N THR A 75 7.46 -18.89 -12.05
CA THR A 75 8.81 -19.37 -12.37
C THR A 75 9.63 -19.74 -11.14
N GLU A 76 9.08 -19.53 -9.94
CA GLU A 76 9.75 -19.74 -8.66
C GLU A 76 11.08 -18.95 -8.56
N ASP A 77 11.09 -17.71 -9.06
CA ASP A 77 12.25 -16.82 -9.06
C ASP A 77 12.05 -15.60 -8.15
N TRP A 78 12.74 -15.61 -7.00
CA TRP A 78 12.78 -14.48 -6.06
C TRP A 78 13.40 -13.21 -6.66
N ALA A 79 14.34 -13.33 -7.59
CA ALA A 79 14.94 -12.17 -8.24
C ALA A 79 13.93 -11.46 -9.15
N GLU A 80 13.00 -12.21 -9.73
CA GLU A 80 11.92 -11.69 -10.56
C GLU A 80 10.82 -11.06 -9.70
N ILE A 81 10.43 -11.71 -8.61
CA ILE A 81 9.51 -11.15 -7.61
C ILE A 81 10.04 -9.82 -7.06
N ALA A 82 11.29 -9.80 -6.60
CA ALA A 82 11.90 -8.58 -6.08
C ALA A 82 11.98 -7.48 -7.15
N HIS A 83 12.21 -7.84 -8.41
CA HIS A 83 12.21 -6.86 -9.49
C HIS A 83 10.84 -6.23 -9.72
N GLY A 84 9.78 -7.04 -9.75
CA GLY A 84 8.41 -6.54 -9.86
C GLY A 84 8.03 -5.59 -8.71
N ILE A 85 8.38 -5.97 -7.47
CA ILE A 85 8.18 -5.11 -6.30
C ILE A 85 8.86 -3.74 -6.47
N MET A 86 10.11 -3.72 -6.96
CA MET A 86 10.85 -2.48 -7.19
C MET A 86 10.19 -1.60 -8.27
N ILE A 87 9.63 -2.19 -9.33
CA ILE A 87 8.90 -1.45 -10.36
C ILE A 87 7.69 -0.73 -9.75
N SER A 88 6.83 -1.45 -9.01
CA SER A 88 5.70 -0.83 -8.31
C SER A 88 6.15 0.25 -7.33
N LEU A 89 7.25 0.02 -6.61
CA LEU A 89 7.81 0.97 -5.64
C LEU A 89 8.24 2.27 -6.32
N GLU A 90 8.94 2.17 -7.46
CA GLU A 90 9.38 3.32 -8.23
C GLU A 90 8.22 4.13 -8.79
N GLN A 91 7.17 3.47 -9.30
CA GLN A 91 5.98 4.18 -9.79
C GLN A 91 5.27 4.90 -8.65
N VAL A 92 5.08 4.25 -7.51
CA VAL A 92 4.48 4.85 -6.31
C VAL A 92 5.30 6.04 -5.80
N GLU A 93 6.64 5.99 -5.85
CA GLU A 93 7.51 7.10 -5.45
C GLU A 93 7.61 8.23 -6.48
N ASN A 94 7.53 7.89 -7.77
CA ASN A 94 7.58 8.87 -8.84
C ASN A 94 6.23 9.57 -9.04
N TYR A 95 5.12 8.92 -8.70
CA TYR A 95 3.79 9.49 -8.85
C TYR A 95 3.65 10.86 -8.14
N PRO A 96 4.03 11.05 -6.87
CA PRO A 96 4.03 12.37 -6.22
C PRO A 96 4.89 13.42 -6.94
N LYS A 97 6.05 13.02 -7.46
CA LYS A 97 7.03 13.90 -8.14
C LYS A 97 6.53 14.35 -9.50
N GLN A 98 5.94 13.44 -10.27
CA GLN A 98 5.42 13.69 -11.62
C GLN A 98 4.05 14.37 -11.60
N SER A 99 3.24 14.14 -10.55
CA SER A 99 1.92 14.78 -10.38
C SER A 99 2.01 16.28 -9.99
N GLY A 100 3.21 16.83 -9.90
CA GLY A 100 3.48 18.26 -9.69
C GLY A 100 3.11 18.75 -8.29
N ARG A 101 4.12 18.91 -7.42
CA ARG A 101 4.06 19.50 -6.06
C ARG A 101 3.43 18.61 -4.98
N GLU A 102 4.28 18.23 -4.03
CA GLU A 102 4.02 17.40 -2.84
C GLU A 102 3.11 18.13 -1.81
N ASP A 103 3.12 19.47 -1.85
CA ASP A 103 2.49 20.32 -0.82
C ASP A 103 1.20 21.03 -1.26
N ASP A 104 0.53 20.58 -2.33
CA ASP A 104 -0.66 21.29 -2.84
C ASP A 104 -1.92 20.94 -2.01
N PRO A 105 -2.45 21.86 -1.18
CA PRO A 105 -3.61 21.62 -0.32
C PRO A 105 -4.90 21.36 -1.12
N ALA A 106 -4.92 21.72 -2.40
CA ALA A 106 -6.05 21.44 -3.29
C ALA A 106 -6.18 19.94 -3.64
N LYS A 107 -5.25 19.08 -3.22
CA LYS A 107 -5.20 17.65 -3.55
C LYS A 107 -5.87 16.73 -2.52
N GLU A 108 -6.54 17.26 -1.50
CA GLU A 108 -7.31 16.48 -0.51
C GLU A 108 -8.32 15.51 -1.15
N TRP A 109 -8.83 15.81 -2.34
CA TRP A 109 -9.76 14.92 -3.09
C TRP A 109 -9.15 13.56 -3.47
N ARG A 110 -7.82 13.40 -3.46
CA ARG A 110 -7.15 12.11 -3.73
C ARG A 110 -7.32 11.12 -2.58
N ASN A 111 -7.43 11.61 -1.35
CA ASN A 111 -7.71 10.77 -0.22
C ASN A 111 -9.24 10.57 -0.14
N ARG A 112 -9.71 9.43 -0.66
CA ARG A 112 -11.14 9.10 -0.66
C ARG A 112 -11.76 9.17 0.74
N GLN A 113 -10.97 8.98 1.80
CA GLN A 113 -11.43 9.10 3.18
C GLN A 113 -11.70 10.54 3.61
N THR A 114 -10.99 11.54 3.09
CA THR A 114 -11.14 12.94 3.49
C THR A 114 -12.49 13.52 3.05
N GLY A 115 -12.91 13.22 1.81
CA GLY A 115 -14.24 13.61 1.30
C GLY A 115 -15.39 12.87 1.99
N ILE A 116 -15.18 11.60 2.34
CA ILE A 116 -16.15 10.78 3.05
C ILE A 116 -16.29 11.26 4.50
N ALA A 117 -15.20 11.55 5.22
CA ALA A 117 -15.24 11.97 6.62
C ALA A 117 -16.06 13.24 6.82
N GLY A 118 -15.83 14.27 6.00
CA GLY A 118 -16.60 15.52 6.06
C GLY A 118 -18.08 15.36 5.67
N ALA A 119 -18.40 14.50 4.70
CA ALA A 119 -19.78 14.18 4.34
C ALA A 119 -20.47 13.29 5.39
N ASN A 120 -19.74 12.36 6.00
CA ASN A 120 -20.23 11.51 7.07
C ASN A 120 -20.53 12.34 8.31
N GLU A 121 -19.65 13.26 8.71
CA GLU A 121 -19.86 14.11 9.88
C GLU A 121 -21.10 15.01 9.72
N LYS A 122 -21.28 15.62 8.55
CA LYS A 122 -22.46 16.42 8.23
C LYS A 122 -23.74 15.60 8.20
N ASN A 123 -23.70 14.38 7.66
CA ASN A 123 -24.87 13.50 7.60
C ASN A 123 -25.14 12.79 8.93
N LEU A 124 -24.11 12.48 9.73
CA LEU A 124 -24.26 11.87 11.04
C LEU A 124 -25.18 12.72 11.91
N ASN A 125 -24.91 14.02 11.98
CA ASN A 125 -25.71 14.94 12.79
C ASN A 125 -27.12 15.17 12.23
N LYS A 126 -27.30 14.99 10.91
CA LYS A 126 -28.60 15.17 10.24
C LYS A 126 -29.51 13.95 10.38
N TRP A 127 -28.95 12.74 10.36
CA TRP A 127 -29.69 11.48 10.31
C TRP A 127 -29.64 10.70 11.63
N MET A 128 -28.74 11.05 12.55
CA MET A 128 -28.67 10.51 13.90
C MET A 128 -29.12 11.59 14.90
N PRO A 129 -30.36 11.52 15.40
CA PRO A 129 -30.86 12.38 16.47
C PRO A 129 -29.95 12.35 17.70
N GLU A 130 -29.86 13.47 18.42
CA GLU A 130 -29.02 13.61 19.61
C GLU A 130 -29.29 12.53 20.67
N ASP A 131 -30.54 12.06 20.77
CA ASP A 131 -30.94 11.00 21.69
C ASP A 131 -30.25 9.66 21.39
N LEU A 132 -30.10 9.30 20.11
CA LEU A 132 -29.40 8.07 19.71
C LEU A 132 -27.89 8.20 19.88
N MET A 133 -27.33 9.39 19.60
CA MET A 133 -25.92 9.69 19.88
C MET A 133 -25.60 9.63 21.38
N ASN A 134 -26.50 10.12 22.22
CA ASN A 134 -26.36 10.05 23.68
C ASN A 134 -26.49 8.62 24.21
N LEU A 135 -27.36 7.80 23.61
CA LEU A 135 -27.46 6.36 23.89
C LEU A 135 -26.17 5.62 23.50
N ALA A 136 -25.65 5.87 22.31
CA ALA A 136 -24.40 5.26 21.82
C ALA A 136 -23.18 5.66 22.68
N LYS A 137 -23.10 6.93 23.11
CA LYS A 137 -22.04 7.40 24.02
C LYS A 137 -22.13 6.78 25.41
N ARG A 138 -23.33 6.41 25.87
CA ARG A 138 -23.52 5.68 27.14
C ARG A 138 -23.13 4.21 27.01
N SER A 139 -23.42 3.56 25.88
CA SER A 139 -23.04 2.16 25.66
C SER A 139 -21.55 1.95 25.40
N ALA A 140 -20.86 2.92 24.78
CA ALA A 140 -19.41 2.84 24.52
C ALA A 140 -18.53 3.13 25.77
N LYS A 141 -19.13 3.56 26.88
CA LYS A 141 -18.46 3.81 28.17
C LYS A 141 -18.58 2.66 29.17
N GLN A 142 -19.20 1.55 28.77
CA GLN A 142 -19.23 0.29 29.52
C GLN A 142 -18.13 -0.65 29.06
#